data_AF-A0A7Z9SCF6-F1
#
_entry.id   AF-A0A7Z9SCF6-F1
#
_cell.length_a   1.000
_cell.length_b   1.000
_cell.length_c   1.000
_cell.angle_alpha   90.00
_cell.angle_beta   90.00
_cell.angle_gamma   90.00
#
_symmetry.space_group_name_H-M   'P 1'
#
loop_
_entity.id
_entity.type
_entity.pdbx_description
1 polymer ?
#
loop_
_entity_poly.entity_id
_entity_poly.type
_entity_poly.pdbx_seq_one_letter_code
_entity_poly.pdbx_strand_id
1 'polypeptide(L)'
;MRSNILFILTFVSFLAAQLSFTAHTITTSADNAYSVYAADVDGDGDMDVLSASFFDDKIAWYENDGSENFTAHVITTSADGAASIYAVDVDSDDDMDVLSASFFDDKIAWYENISCDSGFIGIEGQCYWVQDIQFLKDLIANSDLNIEPLDLGTQTWTNGRFTYFYIVNADLKGEIPLSLGNLTELTYFYSYGNKFTGSIPDTMGHLTNLTSLGLEYS
;
A
#
# COMPACT_ATOMS: atom_id res chain seq x y z
N MET A 1 72.91 50.06 -9.00
CA MET A 1 72.18 49.28 -10.01
C MET A 1 70.91 48.75 -9.36
N ARG A 2 69.75 49.18 -9.84
CA ARG A 2 68.46 48.56 -9.48
C ARG A 2 68.31 47.31 -10.34
N SER A 3 68.01 46.15 -9.75
CA SER A 3 67.55 44.98 -10.51
C SER A 3 66.33 44.40 -9.81
N ASN A 4 65.27 44.25 -10.59
CA ASN A 4 63.90 44.02 -10.18
C ASN A 4 63.68 42.55 -9.80
N ILE A 5 63.09 42.32 -8.64
CA ILE A 5 62.54 41.02 -8.26
C ILE A 5 61.21 40.85 -9.01
N LEU A 6 61.15 39.88 -9.91
CA LEU A 6 59.93 39.52 -10.65
C LEU A 6 59.10 38.56 -9.79
N PHE A 7 57.98 39.02 -9.23
CA PHE A 7 56.97 38.17 -8.60
C PHE A 7 56.07 37.58 -9.70
N ILE A 8 56.18 36.28 -9.95
CA ILE A 8 55.24 35.56 -10.80
C ILE A 8 54.07 35.13 -9.90
N LEU A 9 52.96 35.88 -9.95
CA LEU A 9 51.69 35.47 -9.38
C LEU A 9 51.05 34.45 -10.31
N THR A 10 51.14 33.16 -9.97
CA THR A 10 50.34 32.11 -10.62
C THR A 10 48.91 32.21 -10.09
N PHE A 11 48.01 32.77 -10.89
CA PHE A 11 46.57 32.67 -10.65
C PHE A 11 46.14 31.22 -10.89
N VAL A 12 45.76 30.50 -9.84
CA VAL A 12 45.03 29.23 -9.96
C VAL A 12 43.56 29.60 -10.15
N SER A 13 43.05 29.51 -11.37
CA SER A 13 41.62 29.71 -11.62
C SER A 13 40.84 28.53 -11.05
N PHE A 14 40.07 28.78 -10.00
CA PHE A 14 39.07 27.83 -9.52
C PHE A 14 37.93 27.83 -10.53
N LEU A 15 37.76 26.75 -11.30
CA LEU A 15 36.54 26.53 -12.07
C LEU A 15 35.43 26.20 -11.07
N ALA A 16 34.58 27.18 -10.76
CA ALA A 16 33.30 26.89 -10.16
C ALA A 16 32.47 26.13 -11.21
N ALA A 17 32.01 24.92 -10.89
CA ALA A 17 31.05 24.21 -11.73
C ALA A 17 29.82 25.10 -11.92
N GLN A 18 29.49 25.44 -13.17
CA GLN A 18 28.30 26.21 -13.48
C GLN A 18 27.11 25.26 -13.54
N LEU A 19 26.08 25.53 -12.74
CA LEU A 19 24.81 24.83 -12.85
C LEU A 19 24.17 25.15 -14.21
N SER A 20 23.79 24.10 -14.93
CA SER A 20 23.02 24.19 -16.17
C SER A 20 21.73 23.41 -15.97
N PHE A 21 20.60 24.01 -16.31
CA PHE A 21 19.28 23.39 -16.16
C PHE A 21 18.76 23.01 -17.54
N THR A 22 18.27 21.77 -17.67
CA THR A 22 17.54 21.27 -18.85
C THR A 22 16.11 20.98 -18.44
N ALA A 23 15.13 21.45 -19.21
CA ALA A 23 13.72 21.21 -18.91
C ALA A 23 13.27 19.86 -19.48
N HIS A 24 12.61 19.05 -18.65
CA HIS A 24 11.95 17.81 -19.03
C HIS A 24 10.46 17.92 -18.67
N THR A 25 9.58 17.46 -19.56
CA THR A 25 8.13 17.49 -19.32
C THR A 25 7.70 16.14 -18.77
N ILE A 26 7.20 16.11 -17.53
CA ILE A 26 6.60 14.90 -16.92
C ILE A 26 5.18 14.68 -17.46
N THR A 27 4.34 15.73 -17.42
CA THR A 27 2.99 15.67 -18.01
C THR A 27 2.49 17.04 -18.44
N THR A 28 1.51 17.04 -19.34
CA THR A 28 0.71 18.21 -19.72
C THR A 28 -0.80 17.98 -19.49
N SER A 29 -1.17 16.84 -18.89
CA SER A 29 -2.57 16.46 -18.66
C SER A 29 -3.13 16.88 -17.29
N ALA A 30 -2.30 17.42 -16.40
CA ALA A 30 -2.72 17.96 -15.11
C ALA A 30 -3.30 19.37 -15.30
N ASP A 31 -4.64 19.46 -15.36
CA ASP A 31 -5.31 20.73 -15.67
C ASP A 31 -5.21 21.71 -14.49
N ASN A 32 -4.57 22.84 -14.76
CA ASN A 32 -4.19 23.81 -13.73
C ASN A 32 -3.41 23.16 -12.58
N ALA A 33 -2.34 22.42 -12.90
CA ALA A 33 -1.36 21.96 -11.91
C ALA A 33 -0.96 23.10 -10.96
N TYR A 34 -1.42 23.02 -9.72
CA TYR A 34 -1.43 24.12 -8.76
C TYR A 34 -0.34 23.96 -7.69
N SER A 35 -0.07 22.71 -7.29
CA SER A 35 1.00 22.36 -6.36
C SER A 35 1.74 21.13 -6.85
N VAL A 36 3.05 21.08 -6.56
CA VAL A 36 3.89 19.90 -6.76
C VAL A 36 4.71 19.64 -5.50
N TYR A 37 5.04 18.38 -5.25
CA TYR A 37 5.94 17.95 -4.18
C TYR A 37 6.82 16.81 -4.70
N ALA A 38 8.02 16.64 -4.15
CA ALA A 38 8.89 15.52 -4.49
C ALA A 38 9.12 14.68 -3.24
N ALA A 39 8.88 13.39 -3.35
CA ALA A 39 9.06 12.38 -2.30
C ALA A 39 9.38 11.04 -2.96
N ASP A 40 10.10 10.17 -2.29
CA ASP A 40 10.26 8.76 -2.68
C ASP A 40 9.00 8.03 -2.17
N VAL A 41 8.01 7.86 -3.05
CA VAL A 41 6.65 7.41 -2.64
C VAL A 41 6.58 5.89 -2.55
N ASP A 42 7.31 5.15 -3.40
CA ASP A 42 7.32 3.69 -3.37
C ASP A 42 8.50 3.06 -2.62
N GLY A 43 9.43 3.89 -2.12
CA GLY A 43 10.54 3.46 -1.28
C GLY A 43 11.68 2.80 -2.06
N ASP A 44 11.75 2.99 -3.38
CA ASP A 44 12.80 2.41 -4.22
C ASP A 44 14.12 3.20 -4.20
N GLY A 45 14.09 4.41 -3.62
CA GLY A 45 15.24 5.29 -3.44
C GLY A 45 15.35 6.40 -4.48
N ASP A 46 14.47 6.42 -5.49
CA ASP A 46 14.38 7.49 -6.47
C ASP A 46 13.28 8.49 -6.11
N MET A 47 13.55 9.79 -6.28
CA MET A 47 12.57 10.82 -5.94
C MET A 47 11.47 10.88 -7.01
N ASP A 48 10.23 10.65 -6.59
CA ASP A 48 9.03 10.80 -7.40
C ASP A 48 8.50 12.23 -7.38
N VAL A 49 7.48 12.47 -8.20
CA VAL A 49 6.76 13.75 -8.25
C VAL A 49 5.30 13.55 -7.93
N LEU A 50 4.76 14.39 -7.06
CA LEU A 50 3.36 14.49 -6.69
C LEU A 50 2.78 15.77 -7.29
N SER A 51 1.51 15.75 -7.70
CA SER A 51 0.78 16.95 -8.11
C SER A 51 -0.63 17.03 -7.54
N ALA A 52 -1.05 18.27 -7.29
CA ALA A 52 -2.45 18.64 -7.11
C ALA A 52 -2.85 19.55 -8.28
N SER A 53 -3.89 19.18 -9.01
CA SER A 53 -4.39 19.93 -10.16
C SER A 53 -5.81 20.41 -9.93
N PHE A 54 -5.97 21.73 -10.01
CA PHE A 54 -7.10 22.43 -9.42
C PHE A 54 -8.38 22.31 -10.24
N PHE A 55 -8.33 22.21 -11.57
CA PHE A 55 -9.53 22.18 -12.42
C PHE A 55 -10.03 20.77 -12.76
N ASP A 56 -9.19 19.74 -12.63
CA ASP A 56 -9.58 18.34 -12.86
C ASP A 56 -9.65 17.52 -11.55
N ASP A 57 -9.66 18.22 -10.40
CA ASP A 57 -9.90 17.69 -9.05
C ASP A 57 -8.98 16.54 -8.64
N LYS A 58 -7.75 16.53 -9.18
CA LYS A 58 -6.87 15.37 -9.15
C LYS A 58 -5.69 15.54 -8.21
N ILE A 59 -5.46 14.50 -7.43
CA ILE A 59 -4.19 14.21 -6.76
C ILE A 59 -3.55 13.04 -7.50
N ALA A 60 -2.31 13.21 -7.95
CA ALA A 60 -1.58 12.20 -8.71
C ALA A 60 -0.12 12.14 -8.27
N TRP A 61 0.50 10.98 -8.47
CA TRP A 61 1.95 10.82 -8.37
C TRP A 61 2.51 10.28 -9.69
N TYR A 62 3.78 10.56 -9.94
CA TYR A 62 4.52 10.21 -11.13
C TYR A 62 5.76 9.46 -10.66
N GLU A 63 5.71 8.13 -10.76
CA GLU A 63 6.75 7.19 -10.38
C GLU A 63 7.95 7.33 -11.32
N ASN A 64 9.13 7.59 -10.76
CA ASN A 64 10.38 7.68 -11.49
C ASN A 64 11.10 6.33 -11.49
N ASP A 65 11.30 5.72 -12.67
CA ASP A 65 11.97 4.41 -12.80
C ASP A 65 13.51 4.42 -12.56
N GLY A 66 14.03 5.44 -11.90
CA GLY A 66 15.47 5.72 -11.72
C GLY A 66 16.20 6.14 -12.99
N SER A 67 15.52 6.20 -14.14
CA SER A 67 16.08 6.59 -15.44
C SER A 67 15.37 7.82 -16.03
N GLU A 68 14.69 8.60 -15.19
CA GLU A 68 13.93 9.80 -15.55
C GLU A 68 12.73 9.49 -16.47
N ASN A 69 12.24 8.24 -16.51
CA ASN A 69 10.95 7.92 -17.12
C ASN A 69 9.88 7.86 -16.05
N PHE A 70 8.79 8.58 -16.30
CA PHE A 70 7.73 8.76 -15.32
C PHE A 70 6.46 7.98 -15.70
N THR A 71 5.94 7.15 -14.78
CA THR A 71 4.62 6.51 -14.90
C THR A 71 3.62 7.25 -14.03
N ALA A 72 2.51 7.70 -14.62
CA ALA A 72 1.49 8.48 -13.90
C ALA A 72 0.45 7.58 -13.22
N HIS A 73 0.20 7.84 -11.94
CA HIS A 73 -0.78 7.16 -11.11
C HIS A 73 -1.73 8.17 -10.48
N VAL A 74 -3.03 7.87 -10.51
CA VAL A 74 -4.06 8.73 -9.91
C VAL A 74 -4.34 8.25 -8.49
N ILE A 75 -4.14 9.11 -7.50
CA ILE A 75 -4.49 8.85 -6.10
C ILE A 75 -5.97 9.11 -5.89
N THR A 76 -6.48 10.25 -6.38
CA THR A 76 -7.91 10.54 -6.40
C THR A 76 -8.29 11.55 -7.47
N THR A 77 -9.57 11.54 -7.86
CA THR A 77 -10.23 12.57 -8.68
C THR A 77 -11.39 13.24 -7.94
N SER A 78 -11.44 13.11 -6.61
CA SER A 78 -12.52 13.63 -5.76
C SER A 78 -12.06 14.79 -4.86
N ALA A 79 -10.89 15.37 -5.14
CA ALA A 79 -10.34 16.51 -4.42
C ALA A 79 -10.78 17.81 -5.12
N ASP A 80 -12.02 18.23 -4.87
CA ASP A 80 -12.68 19.35 -5.57
C ASP A 80 -11.91 20.67 -5.38
N GLY A 81 -11.26 21.15 -6.45
CA GLY A 81 -10.33 22.28 -6.36
C GLY A 81 -9.04 21.94 -5.62
N ALA A 82 -8.39 20.83 -5.96
CA ALA A 82 -7.12 20.39 -5.35
C ALA A 82 -6.07 21.52 -5.38
N ALA A 83 -5.65 21.98 -4.20
CA ALA A 83 -4.87 23.22 -4.06
C ALA A 83 -3.51 23.03 -3.38
N SER A 84 -3.33 21.98 -2.59
CA SER A 84 -2.05 21.68 -1.93
C SER A 84 -1.82 20.19 -1.86
N ILE A 85 -0.55 19.81 -1.92
CA ILE A 85 -0.10 18.44 -1.73
C ILE A 85 1.17 18.41 -0.88
N TYR A 86 1.29 17.40 -0.04
CA TYR A 86 2.46 17.13 0.79
C TYR A 86 2.62 15.62 0.94
N ALA A 87 3.84 15.15 1.14
CA ALA A 87 4.09 13.75 1.46
C ALA A 87 5.00 13.62 2.68
N VAL A 88 4.61 12.71 3.55
CA VAL A 88 5.26 12.39 4.83
C VAL A 88 4.64 11.09 5.34
N ASP A 89 5.43 10.25 5.98
CA ASP A 89 4.96 9.15 6.81
C ASP A 89 4.08 9.71 7.97
N VAL A 90 2.76 9.57 7.87
CA VAL A 90 1.80 10.16 8.83
C VAL A 90 1.58 9.23 10.02
N ASP A 91 1.60 7.92 9.80
CA ASP A 91 1.23 6.92 10.80
C ASP A 91 2.44 6.17 11.41
N SER A 92 3.65 6.47 10.93
CA SER A 92 4.94 5.92 11.36
C SER A 92 5.14 4.45 10.99
N ASP A 93 4.69 4.04 9.80
CA ASP A 93 4.87 2.69 9.27
C ASP A 93 6.06 2.54 8.29
N ASP A 94 6.88 3.60 8.17
CA ASP A 94 8.05 3.73 7.28
C ASP A 94 7.70 3.80 5.78
N ASP A 95 6.45 4.06 5.39
CA ASP A 95 6.08 4.43 4.04
C ASP A 95 5.62 5.90 3.90
N MET A 96 5.72 6.44 2.67
CA MET A 96 5.41 7.85 2.42
C MET A 96 3.95 8.01 2.03
N ASP A 97 3.17 8.57 2.94
CA ASP A 97 1.78 8.94 2.67
C ASP A 97 1.63 10.25 1.90
N VAL A 98 0.42 10.48 1.40
CA VAL A 98 0.05 11.73 0.73
C VAL A 98 -1.03 12.48 1.51
N LEU A 99 -0.81 13.78 1.71
CA LEU A 99 -1.78 14.71 2.27
C LEU A 99 -2.20 15.71 1.19
N SER A 100 -3.49 16.04 1.14
CA SER A 100 -4.00 17.09 0.25
C SER A 100 -4.93 18.07 0.97
N ALA A 101 -5.05 19.26 0.38
CA ALA A 101 -6.09 20.22 0.70
C ALA A 101 -6.84 20.61 -0.58
N SER A 102 -8.17 20.54 -0.54
CA SER A 102 -9.06 20.89 -1.65
C SER A 102 -9.97 22.06 -1.29
N PHE A 103 -10.08 23.00 -2.22
CA PHE A 103 -10.62 24.32 -1.98
C PHE A 103 -12.15 24.36 -1.97
N PHE A 104 -12.82 23.58 -2.83
CA PHE A 104 -14.27 23.69 -3.01
C PHE A 104 -15.08 22.75 -2.10
N ASP A 105 -14.50 21.66 -1.63
CA ASP A 105 -15.14 20.72 -0.70
C ASP A 105 -14.65 20.86 0.76
N ASP A 106 -13.84 21.89 1.06
CA ASP A 106 -13.27 22.20 2.37
C ASP A 106 -12.53 21.01 3.02
N LYS A 107 -11.99 20.09 2.21
CA LYS A 107 -11.42 18.83 2.70
C LYS A 107 -9.90 18.92 2.86
N ILE A 108 -9.43 18.42 4.01
CA ILE A 108 -8.06 17.93 4.17
C ILE A 108 -8.15 16.41 4.11
N ALA A 109 -7.42 15.79 3.18
CA ALA A 109 -7.42 14.34 3.00
C ALA A 109 -6.03 13.77 3.28
N TRP A 110 -6.02 12.57 3.82
CA TRP A 110 -4.85 11.70 3.95
C TRP A 110 -5.11 10.46 3.10
N TYR A 111 -4.12 10.11 2.28
CA TYR A 111 -4.09 8.90 1.47
C TYR A 111 -2.91 8.09 1.99
N GLU A 112 -3.27 7.07 2.76
CA GLU A 112 -2.35 6.09 3.31
C GLU A 112 -1.71 5.31 2.15
N ASN A 113 -0.39 5.34 2.07
CA ASN A 113 0.32 4.35 1.28
C ASN A 113 0.36 3.05 2.10
N ILE A 114 0.45 1.91 1.43
CA ILE A 114 0.59 0.65 2.17
C ILE A 114 1.70 -0.15 1.53
N SER A 115 2.88 -0.05 2.11
CA SER A 115 4.01 -0.90 1.79
C SER A 115 3.89 -2.23 2.54
N CYS A 116 3.65 -3.28 1.78
CA CYS A 116 3.55 -4.63 2.32
C CYS A 116 4.74 -5.47 1.90
N ASP A 117 5.30 -6.22 2.85
CA ASP A 117 6.29 -7.26 2.56
C ASP A 117 5.79 -8.22 1.47
N SER A 118 6.75 -8.78 0.72
CA SER A 118 6.45 -9.77 -0.32
C SER A 118 5.57 -10.92 0.21
N GLY A 119 4.39 -11.08 -0.40
CA GLY A 119 3.39 -12.09 -0.01
C GLY A 119 2.24 -11.56 0.84
N PHE A 120 2.32 -10.29 1.27
CA PHE A 120 1.21 -9.56 1.86
C PHE A 120 0.49 -8.68 0.83
N ILE A 121 -0.73 -8.28 1.16
CA ILE A 121 -1.56 -7.32 0.40
C ILE A 121 -2.10 -6.27 1.36
N GLY A 122 -2.02 -4.99 0.95
CA GLY A 122 -2.61 -3.88 1.67
C GLY A 122 -4.13 -3.84 1.50
N ILE A 123 -4.87 -3.84 2.60
CA ILE A 123 -6.32 -3.69 2.64
C ILE A 123 -6.64 -2.75 3.80
N GLU A 124 -7.32 -1.64 3.54
CA GLU A 124 -7.77 -0.70 4.59
C GLU A 124 -6.67 -0.28 5.59
N GLY A 125 -5.49 0.07 5.09
CA GLY A 125 -4.36 0.53 5.91
C GLY A 125 -3.58 -0.58 6.62
N GLN A 126 -3.81 -1.85 6.28
CA GLN A 126 -3.15 -2.97 6.95
C GLN A 126 -2.69 -4.02 5.95
N CYS A 127 -1.55 -4.66 6.23
CA CYS A 127 -1.03 -5.76 5.44
C CYS A 127 -1.59 -7.10 5.89
N TYR A 128 -2.10 -7.90 4.94
CA TYR A 128 -2.62 -9.24 5.18
C TYR A 128 -1.93 -10.27 4.28
N TRP A 129 -1.63 -11.45 4.80
CA TRP A 129 -1.01 -12.49 3.99
C TRP A 129 -1.97 -12.95 2.89
N VAL A 130 -1.52 -12.91 1.64
CA VAL A 130 -2.35 -13.14 0.46
C VAL A 130 -3.07 -14.50 0.53
N GLN A 131 -2.39 -15.54 1.03
CA GLN A 131 -2.97 -16.88 1.11
C GLN A 131 -4.03 -16.99 2.22
N ASP A 132 -3.90 -16.23 3.30
CA ASP A 132 -4.85 -16.24 4.41
C ASP A 132 -6.16 -15.54 3.98
N ILE A 133 -6.05 -14.44 3.23
CA ILE A 133 -7.20 -13.78 2.58
C ILE A 133 -7.84 -14.70 1.53
N GLN A 134 -7.03 -15.42 0.75
CA GLN A 134 -7.55 -16.35 -0.25
C GLN A 134 -8.38 -17.47 0.38
N PHE A 135 -7.97 -18.00 1.54
CA PHE A 135 -8.76 -18.98 2.27
C PHE A 135 -10.17 -18.46 2.61
N LEU A 136 -10.29 -17.21 3.09
CA LEU A 136 -11.60 -16.60 3.38
C LEU A 136 -12.44 -16.42 2.10
N LYS A 137 -11.82 -15.98 1.00
CA LYS A 137 -12.47 -15.87 -0.31
C LYS A 137 -13.03 -17.21 -0.78
N ASP A 138 -12.26 -18.28 -0.64
CA ASP A 138 -12.69 -19.63 -1.02
C ASP A 138 -13.87 -20.10 -0.15
N LEU A 139 -13.85 -19.81 1.15
CA LEU A 139 -14.94 -20.14 2.08
C LEU A 139 -16.25 -19.43 1.72
N ILE A 140 -16.15 -18.15 1.34
CA ILE A 140 -17.28 -17.32 0.88
C ILE A 140 -17.82 -17.84 -0.45
N ALA A 141 -16.94 -18.09 -1.42
CA ALA A 141 -17.29 -18.58 -2.75
C ALA A 141 -18.00 -19.95 -2.68
N ASN A 142 -17.55 -20.85 -1.80
CA ASN A 142 -18.18 -22.16 -1.58
C ASN A 142 -19.60 -22.06 -0.97
N SER A 143 -19.94 -20.91 -0.40
CA SER A 143 -21.16 -20.69 0.37
C SER A 143 -22.17 -19.78 -0.33
N ASP A 144 -21.86 -19.29 -1.54
CA ASP A 144 -22.65 -18.30 -2.30
C ASP A 144 -22.99 -17.03 -1.49
N LEU A 145 -22.09 -16.62 -0.59
CA LEU A 145 -22.26 -15.41 0.22
C LEU A 145 -21.75 -14.18 -0.55
N ASN A 146 -22.41 -13.04 -0.35
CA ASN A 146 -21.98 -11.74 -0.88
C ASN A 146 -21.50 -10.86 0.29
N ILE A 147 -20.33 -11.20 0.82
CA ILE A 147 -19.66 -10.55 1.95
C ILE A 147 -18.18 -10.42 1.63
N GLU A 148 -17.53 -9.36 2.10
CA GLU A 148 -16.08 -9.21 1.94
C GLU A 148 -15.33 -10.15 2.89
N PRO A 149 -14.12 -10.60 2.53
CA PRO A 149 -13.34 -11.55 3.34
C PRO A 149 -13.14 -11.11 4.80
N LEU A 150 -12.81 -9.84 5.04
CA LEU A 150 -12.54 -9.33 6.40
C LEU A 150 -13.80 -9.15 7.25
N ASP A 151 -14.98 -9.13 6.63
CA ASP A 151 -16.28 -9.03 7.32
C ASP A 151 -16.84 -10.40 7.72
N LEU A 152 -16.21 -11.50 7.30
CA LEU A 152 -16.71 -12.84 7.57
C LEU A 152 -16.48 -13.24 9.03
N GLY A 153 -17.53 -13.18 9.84
CA GLY A 153 -17.47 -13.63 11.24
C GLY A 153 -16.51 -12.81 12.10
N THR A 154 -16.13 -13.36 13.26
CA THR A 154 -15.14 -12.72 14.14
C THR A 154 -13.75 -13.25 13.81
N GLN A 155 -12.84 -12.33 13.52
CA GLN A 155 -11.48 -12.62 13.10
C GLN A 155 -10.46 -11.95 14.02
N THR A 156 -9.27 -12.53 14.14
CA THR A 156 -8.11 -11.82 14.68
C THR A 156 -6.90 -12.08 13.82
N TRP A 157 -6.17 -11.01 13.53
CA TRP A 157 -4.98 -11.00 12.71
C TRP A 157 -3.80 -10.54 13.56
N THR A 158 -2.67 -11.23 13.46
CA THR A 158 -1.42 -10.85 14.15
C THR A 158 -0.34 -10.70 13.09
N ASN A 159 0.23 -9.50 12.96
CA ASN A 159 1.23 -9.18 11.93
C ASN A 159 0.76 -9.62 10.53
N GLY A 160 -0.50 -9.33 10.19
CA GLY A 160 -1.11 -9.70 8.91
C GLY A 160 -1.41 -11.19 8.70
N ARG A 161 -1.16 -12.05 9.68
CA ARG A 161 -1.48 -13.49 9.63
C ARG A 161 -2.78 -13.80 10.35
N PHE A 162 -3.56 -14.74 9.80
CA PHE A 162 -4.85 -15.13 10.34
C PHE A 162 -4.69 -16.08 11.54
N THR A 163 -5.11 -15.63 12.72
CA THR A 163 -4.81 -16.33 13.99
C THR A 163 -6.04 -16.85 14.73
N TYR A 164 -7.21 -16.26 14.49
CA TYR A 164 -8.45 -16.59 15.18
C TYR A 164 -9.62 -16.47 14.22
N PHE A 165 -10.48 -17.48 14.20
CA PHE A 165 -11.74 -17.46 13.49
C PHE A 165 -12.87 -18.01 14.35
N TYR A 166 -13.94 -17.23 14.48
CA TYR A 166 -15.17 -17.67 15.11
C TYR A 166 -16.36 -17.23 14.27
N ILE A 167 -17.16 -18.20 13.82
CA ILE A 167 -18.40 -17.94 13.12
C ILE A 167 -19.43 -19.01 13.47
N VAL A 168 -20.69 -18.61 13.65
CA VAL A 168 -21.76 -19.56 14.00
C VAL A 168 -23.03 -19.28 13.21
N ASN A 169 -23.70 -20.34 12.76
CA ASN A 169 -24.97 -20.25 12.04
C ASN A 169 -24.97 -19.25 10.87
N ALA A 170 -23.87 -19.21 10.10
CA ALA A 170 -23.67 -18.24 9.02
C ALA A 170 -23.97 -18.84 7.63
N ASP A 171 -24.63 -19.99 7.57
CA ASP A 171 -24.95 -20.69 6.34
C ASP A 171 -23.73 -20.99 5.45
N LEU A 172 -22.53 -21.10 6.02
CA LEU A 172 -21.35 -21.55 5.28
C LEU A 172 -21.56 -22.98 4.79
N LYS A 173 -21.22 -23.26 3.53
CA LYS A 173 -21.50 -24.53 2.85
C LYS A 173 -20.28 -25.01 2.05
N GLY A 174 -20.44 -26.18 1.43
CA GLY A 174 -19.41 -26.79 0.62
C GLY A 174 -18.31 -27.41 1.48
N GLU A 175 -17.19 -27.72 0.85
CA GLU A 175 -16.03 -28.26 1.54
C GLU A 175 -15.20 -27.14 2.18
N ILE A 176 -14.61 -27.43 3.34
CA ILE A 176 -13.57 -26.54 3.91
C ILE A 176 -12.35 -26.61 2.97
N PRO A 177 -11.84 -25.48 2.45
CA PRO A 177 -10.71 -25.48 1.53
C PRO A 177 -9.46 -26.17 2.11
N LEU A 178 -8.73 -26.94 1.29
CA LEU A 178 -7.46 -27.57 1.71
C LEU A 178 -6.39 -26.54 2.10
N SER A 179 -6.52 -25.30 1.61
CA SER A 179 -5.69 -24.15 2.00
C SER A 179 -5.79 -23.81 3.48
N LEU A 180 -6.77 -24.36 4.22
CA LEU A 180 -6.79 -24.30 5.69
C LEU A 180 -5.43 -24.68 6.29
N GLY A 181 -4.76 -25.71 5.76
CA GLY A 181 -3.46 -26.14 6.27
C GLY A 181 -2.30 -25.15 6.05
N ASN A 182 -2.50 -24.09 5.26
CA ASN A 182 -1.50 -23.02 5.07
C ASN A 182 -1.57 -21.95 6.17
N LEU A 183 -2.63 -21.94 6.99
CA LEU A 183 -2.87 -20.97 8.05
C LEU A 183 -2.04 -21.33 9.29
N THR A 184 -0.71 -21.37 9.16
CA THR A 184 0.21 -21.88 10.19
C THR A 184 0.17 -21.11 11.51
N GLU A 185 -0.31 -19.86 11.48
CA GLU A 185 -0.48 -19.01 12.67
C GLU A 185 -1.86 -19.17 13.34
N LEU A 186 -2.75 -19.99 12.77
CA LEU A 186 -4.10 -20.20 13.28
C LEU A 186 -4.06 -20.93 14.62
N THR A 187 -4.54 -20.27 15.65
CA THR A 187 -4.61 -20.78 17.02
C THR A 187 -6.00 -21.27 17.40
N TYR A 188 -7.03 -20.72 16.75
CA TYR A 188 -8.42 -20.95 17.09
C TYR A 188 -9.29 -20.95 15.83
N PHE A 189 -10.02 -22.04 15.60
CA PHE A 189 -10.97 -22.15 14.48
C PHE A 189 -12.28 -22.76 14.96
N TYR A 190 -13.35 -21.95 15.02
CA TYR A 190 -14.68 -22.39 15.39
C TYR A 190 -15.71 -21.97 14.35
N SER A 191 -16.40 -22.95 13.79
CA SER A 191 -17.40 -22.74 12.74
C SER A 191 -18.66 -23.60 12.96
N TYR A 192 -19.22 -23.59 14.17
CA TYR A 192 -20.36 -24.43 14.57
C TYR A 192 -21.70 -23.98 13.96
N GLY A 193 -22.64 -24.91 13.72
CA GLY A 193 -23.96 -24.58 13.18
C GLY A 193 -23.94 -24.15 11.70
N ASN A 194 -22.87 -24.47 10.99
CA ASN A 194 -22.78 -24.26 9.54
C ASN A 194 -23.16 -25.55 8.78
N LYS A 195 -23.16 -25.48 7.46
CA LYS A 195 -23.62 -26.54 6.54
C LYS A 195 -22.46 -27.09 5.72
N PHE A 196 -21.28 -27.22 6.35
CA PHE A 196 -20.12 -27.81 5.69
C PHE A 196 -20.40 -29.26 5.32
N THR A 197 -19.90 -29.65 4.16
CA THR A 197 -19.99 -31.00 3.60
C THR A 197 -18.59 -31.52 3.28
N GLY A 198 -18.49 -32.78 2.87
CA GLY A 198 -17.21 -33.41 2.52
C GLY A 198 -16.51 -33.97 3.75
N SER A 199 -15.18 -33.89 3.76
CA SER A 199 -14.34 -34.44 4.83
C SER A 199 -13.52 -33.36 5.52
N ILE A 200 -13.04 -33.67 6.73
CA ILE A 200 -12.02 -32.86 7.40
C ILE A 200 -10.76 -32.86 6.53
N PRO A 201 -10.25 -31.69 6.09
CA PRO A 201 -9.03 -31.62 5.29
C PRO A 201 -7.86 -32.33 5.98
N ASP A 202 -7.15 -33.19 5.25
CA ASP A 202 -5.93 -33.85 5.76
C ASP A 202 -4.81 -32.85 6.05
N THR A 203 -4.78 -31.74 5.31
CA THR A 203 -3.90 -30.58 5.51
C THR A 203 -4.09 -29.93 6.89
N MET A 204 -5.17 -30.22 7.62
CA MET A 204 -5.35 -29.75 9.01
C MET A 204 -4.22 -30.21 9.94
N GLY A 205 -3.53 -31.31 9.61
CA GLY A 205 -2.34 -31.76 10.33
C GLY A 205 -1.16 -30.78 10.31
N HIS A 206 -1.18 -29.77 9.42
CA HIS A 206 -0.14 -28.73 9.33
C HIS A 206 -0.36 -27.56 10.30
N LEU A 207 -1.52 -27.47 10.96
CA LEU A 207 -1.87 -26.39 11.88
C LEU A 207 -1.20 -26.56 13.25
N THR A 208 0.11 -26.39 13.28
CA THR A 208 0.93 -26.68 14.47
C THR A 208 0.68 -25.75 15.66
N ASN A 209 0.14 -24.55 15.42
CA ASN A 209 -0.22 -23.59 16.47
C ASN A 209 -1.68 -23.71 16.95
N LEU A 210 -2.48 -24.61 16.36
CA LEU A 210 -3.89 -24.74 16.69
C LEU A 210 -4.09 -25.33 18.08
N THR A 211 -4.81 -24.59 18.93
CA THR A 211 -5.10 -25.00 20.31
C THR A 211 -6.57 -25.34 20.52
N SER A 212 -7.45 -24.87 19.64
CA SER A 212 -8.89 -25.03 19.78
C SER A 212 -9.55 -25.14 18.41
N LEU A 213 -10.33 -26.20 18.23
CA LEU A 213 -11.01 -26.54 16.98
C LEU A 213 -12.45 -26.91 17.27
N GLY A 214 -13.39 -26.26 16.58
CA GLY A 214 -14.81 -26.56 16.60
C GLY A 214 -15.37 -26.61 15.19
N LEU A 215 -15.71 -27.80 14.70
CA LEU A 215 -16.29 -28.02 13.38
C LEU A 215 -17.54 -28.88 13.49
N GLU A 216 -18.49 -28.64 12.60
CA GLU A 216 -19.69 -29.45 12.42
C GLU A 216 -19.91 -29.66 10.92
N TYR A 217 -20.13 -30.91 10.52
CA TYR A 217 -20.45 -31.31 9.16
C TYR A 217 -21.90 -31.81 9.12
N SER A 218 -22.59 -31.52 8.01
CA SER A 218 -23.95 -32.01 7.72
C SER A 218 -23.94 -33.27 6.86
#